data_AF-A0A7M3WXT8-F1
#
_entry.id   AF-A0A7M3WXT8-F1
#
_cell.length_a   1.000
_cell.length_b   1.000
_cell.length_c   1.000
_cell.angle_alpha   90.00
_cell.angle_beta   90.00
_cell.angle_gamma   90.00
#
_symmetry.space_group_name_H-M   'P 1'
#
loop_
_entity.id
_entity.type
_entity.pdbx_description
1 polymer ?
#
loop_
_entity_poly.entity_id
_entity_poly.type
_entity_poly.pdbx_seq_one_letter_code
_entity_poly.pdbx_strand_id
1 'polypeptide(L)'
;MKRPRLSNRGGGQRQRALSMVLLMVLMSMGPLLTTPVVSAHAEPSGVTWPLEGSNDTGWVVLDAVGAVPETGQRATTEWDLSFAPGAELSNVTLEIRASGQNGMVIQEPQLIVDGMGTSLFDWRGLGVLGEADGFTTGSTYNGRLNPNSNSGAGWDLPSDAEITEMVIEVLAPADPLVSLTPFDFVIRSSASNADTGVLYLAVNNQLLLLSAANAPNVIDVYDFENEEGVVDMVMDTNGG
;
A
#
# COMPACT_ATOMS: atom_id res chain seq x y z
N MET A 1 -20.62 36.07 -109.44
CA MET A 1 -20.87 36.83 -108.19
C MET A 1 -21.06 35.86 -107.04
N LYS A 2 -20.26 35.99 -105.97
CA LYS A 2 -20.21 35.11 -104.79
C LYS A 2 -21.45 35.32 -103.89
N ARG A 3 -22.08 34.24 -103.42
CA ARG A 3 -23.07 34.27 -102.31
C ARG A 3 -22.37 33.94 -100.99
N PRO A 4 -22.59 34.70 -99.89
CA PRO A 4 -21.94 34.43 -98.61
C PRO A 4 -22.71 33.40 -97.80
N ARG A 5 -21.97 32.54 -97.09
CA ARG A 5 -22.49 31.64 -96.05
C ARG A 5 -22.83 32.45 -94.80
N LEU A 6 -24.09 32.40 -94.37
CA LEU A 6 -24.52 32.94 -93.08
C LEU A 6 -24.08 32.00 -91.95
N SER A 7 -23.26 32.55 -91.05
CA SER A 7 -22.72 31.93 -89.85
C SER A 7 -23.81 31.80 -88.78
N ASN A 8 -24.20 30.57 -88.45
CA ASN A 8 -25.04 30.27 -87.30
C ASN A 8 -24.21 30.37 -85.99
N ARG A 9 -24.21 31.55 -85.34
CA ARG A 9 -23.51 31.83 -84.06
C ARG A 9 -24.44 32.29 -82.93
N GLY A 10 -25.72 31.88 -82.93
CA GLY A 10 -26.70 32.30 -81.91
C GLY A 10 -26.97 31.29 -80.78
N GLY A 11 -26.89 29.98 -81.07
CA GLY A 11 -27.32 28.93 -80.12
C GLY A 11 -26.36 28.68 -78.95
N GLY A 12 -25.06 28.74 -79.20
CA GLY A 12 -24.04 28.39 -78.19
C GLY A 12 -23.90 29.40 -77.04
N GLN A 13 -24.19 30.68 -77.27
CA GLN A 13 -24.08 31.70 -76.21
C GLN A 13 -25.22 31.61 -75.18
N ARG A 14 -26.46 31.34 -75.62
CA ARG A 14 -27.59 31.15 -74.69
C ARG A 14 -27.45 29.89 -73.84
N GLN A 15 -26.98 28.79 -74.43
CA GLN A 15 -26.71 27.56 -73.69
C GLN A 15 -25.59 27.74 -72.66
N ARG A 16 -24.53 28.48 -73.02
CA ARG A 16 -23.44 28.81 -72.09
C ARG A 16 -23.89 29.73 -70.95
N ALA A 17 -24.75 30.70 -71.23
CA ALA A 17 -25.30 31.59 -70.20
C ALA A 17 -26.18 30.82 -69.21
N LEU A 18 -27.08 29.95 -69.70
CA LEU A 18 -27.91 29.09 -68.84
C LEU A 18 -27.09 28.12 -68.00
N SER A 19 -26.05 27.50 -68.58
CA SER A 19 -25.16 26.63 -67.81
C SER A 19 -24.42 27.40 -66.73
N MET A 20 -24.02 28.65 -66.99
CA MET A 20 -23.28 29.46 -66.02
C MET A 20 -24.16 29.91 -64.85
N VAL A 21 -25.41 30.29 -65.13
CA VAL A 21 -26.40 30.63 -64.09
C VAL A 21 -26.72 29.42 -63.22
N LEU A 22 -26.91 28.24 -63.83
CA LEU A 22 -27.16 27.01 -63.07
C LEU A 22 -25.96 26.66 -62.17
N LEU A 23 -24.73 26.84 -62.67
CA LEU A 23 -23.51 26.61 -61.89
C LEU A 23 -23.38 27.60 -60.73
N MET A 24 -23.75 28.87 -60.95
CA MET A 24 -23.78 29.88 -59.89
C MET A 24 -24.81 29.58 -58.79
N VAL A 25 -25.98 29.05 -59.14
CA VAL A 25 -27.00 28.63 -58.17
C VAL A 25 -26.57 27.38 -57.41
N LEU A 26 -25.94 26.41 -58.08
CA LEU A 26 -25.41 25.21 -57.42
C LEU A 26 -24.26 25.54 -56.47
N MET A 27 -23.39 26.50 -56.83
CA MET A 27 -22.31 26.96 -55.95
C MET A 27 -22.82 27.79 -54.77
N SER A 28 -23.92 28.55 -54.91
CA SER A 28 -24.49 29.30 -53.79
C SER A 28 -25.22 28.42 -52.76
N MET A 29 -25.59 27.19 -53.12
CA MET A 29 -26.11 26.18 -52.19
C MET A 29 -25.02 25.38 -51.47
N GLY A 30 -23.74 25.53 -51.85
CA GLY A 30 -22.61 24.86 -51.20
C GLY A 30 -22.55 25.09 -49.68
N PRO A 31 -22.69 26.32 -49.16
CA PRO A 31 -22.65 26.60 -47.72
C PRO A 31 -23.80 25.99 -46.91
N LEU A 32 -24.93 25.66 -47.55
CA LEU A 32 -26.07 25.00 -46.91
C LEU A 32 -25.88 23.48 -46.79
N LEU A 33 -25.03 22.90 -47.65
CA LEU A 33 -24.68 21.47 -47.64
C LEU A 33 -23.41 21.19 -46.81
N THR A 34 -22.63 22.22 -46.50
CA THR A 34 -21.55 22.15 -45.52
C THR A 34 -22.10 22.52 -44.15
N THR A 35 -22.36 21.52 -43.31
CA THR A 35 -22.53 21.77 -41.87
C THR A 35 -21.29 22.51 -41.36
N PRO A 36 -21.42 23.61 -40.62
CA PRO A 36 -20.27 24.21 -39.97
C PRO A 36 -19.69 23.18 -39.00
N VAL A 37 -18.53 22.62 -39.33
CA VAL A 37 -17.66 21.95 -38.34
C VAL A 37 -16.94 23.03 -37.55
N VAL A 38 -17.71 23.81 -36.81
CA VAL A 38 -17.18 24.42 -35.59
C VAL A 38 -17.19 23.29 -34.58
N SER A 39 -16.06 22.60 -34.47
CA SER A 39 -15.79 21.69 -33.37
C SER A 39 -15.55 22.53 -32.11
N ALA A 40 -16.63 23.11 -31.57
CA ALA A 40 -16.72 23.22 -30.13
C ALA A 40 -16.80 21.77 -29.65
N HIS A 41 -15.91 21.39 -28.74
CA HIS A 41 -15.89 20.04 -28.14
C HIS A 41 -17.31 19.52 -27.98
N ALA A 42 -17.67 18.50 -28.77
CA ALA A 42 -18.81 17.68 -28.45
C ALA A 42 -18.40 16.92 -27.20
N GLU A 43 -18.54 17.56 -26.04
CA GLU A 43 -18.50 16.86 -24.76
C GLU A 43 -19.47 15.69 -24.85
N PRO A 44 -19.07 14.50 -24.42
CA PRO A 44 -19.99 13.39 -24.37
C PRO A 44 -21.10 13.74 -23.38
N SER A 45 -22.34 13.71 -23.88
CA SER A 45 -23.58 13.43 -23.15
C SER A 45 -23.93 14.31 -21.94
N GLY A 46 -24.91 15.22 -22.08
CA GLY A 46 -26.02 15.44 -21.13
C GLY A 46 -25.75 15.70 -19.63
N VAL A 47 -24.49 15.80 -19.19
CA VAL A 47 -24.13 16.05 -17.80
C VAL A 47 -24.16 17.55 -17.59
N THR A 48 -25.27 18.04 -17.03
CA THR A 48 -25.37 19.42 -16.54
C THR A 48 -24.77 19.49 -15.15
N TRP A 49 -23.62 20.15 -15.04
CA TRP A 49 -22.99 20.42 -13.74
C TRP A 49 -23.66 21.59 -13.03
N PRO A 50 -23.93 21.50 -11.72
CA PRO A 50 -24.35 22.65 -10.92
C PRO A 50 -23.29 23.76 -10.91
N LEU A 51 -23.72 25.02 -10.77
CA LEU A 51 -22.81 26.19 -10.67
C LEU A 51 -21.93 26.16 -9.41
N GLU A 52 -22.42 25.51 -8.35
CA GLU A 52 -21.71 25.29 -7.09
C GLU A 52 -22.22 23.98 -6.46
N GLY A 53 -21.42 23.37 -5.60
CA GLY A 53 -21.80 22.16 -4.89
C GLY A 53 -20.74 21.71 -3.90
N SER A 54 -21.13 20.81 -3.02
CA SER A 54 -20.23 20.07 -2.14
C SER A 54 -20.30 18.60 -2.50
N ASN A 55 -19.17 17.92 -2.54
CA ASN A 55 -19.12 16.48 -2.73
C ASN A 55 -18.35 15.84 -1.58
N ASP A 56 -18.98 14.86 -0.93
CA ASP A 56 -18.33 13.97 0.04
C ASP A 56 -18.29 12.58 -0.59
N THR A 57 -17.09 12.08 -0.83
CA THR A 57 -16.90 10.75 -1.41
C THR A 57 -17.17 9.63 -0.41
N GLY A 58 -17.27 9.96 0.88
CA GLY A 58 -17.22 9.00 1.97
C GLY A 58 -15.88 8.25 1.98
N TRP A 59 -15.89 7.10 2.66
CA TRP A 59 -14.75 6.19 2.66
C TRP A 59 -14.71 5.37 1.38
N VAL A 60 -13.63 5.52 0.62
CA VAL A 60 -13.33 4.72 -0.57
C VAL A 60 -12.18 3.78 -0.23
N VAL A 61 -12.34 2.49 -0.52
CA VAL A 61 -11.27 1.50 -0.40
C VAL A 61 -10.52 1.42 -1.72
N LEU A 62 -9.20 1.52 -1.66
CA LEU A 62 -8.32 1.46 -2.81
C LEU A 62 -7.44 0.21 -2.70
N ASP A 63 -7.61 -0.71 -3.64
CA ASP A 63 -6.85 -1.96 -3.70
C ASP A 63 -5.69 -1.84 -4.68
N ALA A 64 -4.49 -1.62 -4.16
CA ALA A 64 -3.27 -1.63 -4.97
C ALA A 64 -2.87 -3.09 -5.26
N VAL A 65 -2.89 -3.48 -6.54
CA VAL A 65 -2.52 -4.82 -7.00
C VAL A 65 -1.31 -4.80 -7.93
N GLY A 66 -0.66 -5.95 -8.12
CA GLY A 66 0.43 -6.10 -9.10
C GLY A 66 1.82 -5.71 -8.62
N ALA A 67 2.05 -5.66 -7.30
CA ALA A 67 3.41 -5.60 -6.77
C ALA A 67 4.19 -6.86 -7.14
N VAL A 68 5.46 -6.69 -7.54
CA VAL A 68 6.41 -7.79 -7.78
C VAL A 68 7.65 -7.54 -6.91
N PRO A 69 7.74 -8.17 -5.72
CA PRO A 69 8.83 -7.92 -4.78
C PRO A 69 10.22 -8.20 -5.36
N GLU A 70 10.32 -9.22 -6.23
CA GLU A 70 11.57 -9.67 -6.85
C GLU A 70 12.23 -8.60 -7.73
N THR A 71 11.41 -7.75 -8.35
CA THR A 71 11.86 -6.68 -9.26
C THR A 71 11.74 -5.30 -8.63
N GLY A 72 11.23 -5.21 -7.40
CA GLY A 72 10.92 -3.94 -6.73
C GLY A 72 9.74 -3.18 -7.36
N GLN A 73 8.95 -3.82 -8.23
CA GLN A 73 7.76 -3.21 -8.80
C GLN A 73 6.72 -3.01 -7.70
N ARG A 74 6.29 -1.76 -7.52
CA ARG A 74 5.25 -1.38 -6.56
C ARG A 74 3.86 -1.64 -7.16
N ALA A 75 2.91 -1.99 -6.31
CA ALA A 75 1.50 -1.98 -6.67
C ALA A 75 1.02 -0.53 -6.81
N THR A 76 0.10 -0.29 -7.74
CA THR A 76 -0.50 1.02 -7.97
C THR A 76 -2.00 0.86 -8.13
N THR A 77 -2.73 1.89 -7.73
CA THR A 77 -4.15 2.04 -7.98
C THR A 77 -4.42 3.50 -8.25
N GLU A 78 -5.41 3.77 -9.10
CA GLU A 78 -5.81 5.12 -9.46
C GLU A 78 -7.13 5.44 -8.76
N TRP A 79 -7.26 6.69 -8.31
CA TRP A 79 -8.50 7.21 -7.74
C TRP A 79 -8.90 8.44 -8.54
N ASP A 80 -9.83 8.25 -9.47
CA ASP A 80 -10.31 9.31 -10.34
C ASP A 80 -11.44 10.10 -9.68
N LEU A 81 -11.20 11.39 -9.48
CA LEU A 81 -12.21 12.36 -9.05
C LEU A 81 -12.57 13.26 -10.23
N SER A 82 -13.83 13.19 -10.64
CA SER A 82 -14.35 14.00 -11.74
C SER A 82 -14.94 15.31 -11.22
N PHE A 83 -14.48 16.43 -11.77
CA PHE A 83 -14.98 17.77 -11.49
C PHE A 83 -15.42 18.46 -12.79
N ALA A 84 -16.33 19.42 -12.67
CA ALA A 84 -16.75 20.22 -13.81
C ALA A 84 -15.55 20.98 -14.41
N PRO A 85 -15.44 21.12 -15.75
CA PRO A 85 -14.36 21.87 -16.37
C PRO A 85 -14.31 23.32 -15.88
N GLY A 86 -13.15 23.76 -15.39
CA GLY A 86 -12.97 25.11 -14.84
C GLY A 86 -13.52 25.31 -13.43
N ALA A 87 -13.95 24.24 -12.74
CA ALA A 87 -14.33 24.33 -11.33
C ALA A 87 -13.13 24.67 -10.45
N GLU A 88 -13.34 25.58 -9.50
CA GLU A 88 -12.38 25.88 -8.44
C GLU A 88 -12.72 25.04 -7.21
N LEU A 89 -11.78 24.19 -6.80
CA LEU A 89 -11.88 23.38 -5.60
C LEU A 89 -11.44 24.22 -4.40
N SER A 90 -12.34 24.40 -3.43
CA SER A 90 -12.03 25.06 -2.17
C SER A 90 -12.44 24.17 -0.99
N ASN A 91 -11.76 24.35 0.15
CA ASN A 91 -12.03 23.61 1.39
C ASN A 91 -11.95 22.07 1.23
N VAL A 92 -10.89 21.59 0.59
CA VAL A 92 -10.65 20.15 0.41
C VAL A 92 -10.06 19.56 1.68
N THR A 93 -10.65 18.48 2.17
CA THR A 93 -10.10 17.66 3.26
C THR A 93 -9.82 16.26 2.73
N LEU A 94 -8.73 15.65 3.20
CA LEU A 94 -8.33 14.29 2.84
C LEU A 94 -8.05 13.54 4.14
N GLU A 95 -8.70 12.39 4.30
CA GLU A 95 -8.49 11.48 5.40
C GLU A 95 -7.99 10.14 4.86
N ILE A 96 -6.99 9.57 5.52
CA ILE A 96 -6.42 8.27 5.16
C ILE A 96 -6.57 7.37 6.38
N ARG A 97 -7.14 6.19 6.18
CA ARG A 97 -7.34 5.19 7.24
C ARG A 97 -6.67 3.89 6.86
N ALA A 98 -5.96 3.31 7.82
CA ALA A 98 -5.44 1.95 7.78
C ALA A 98 -5.79 1.26 9.09
N SER A 99 -5.92 -0.07 9.07
CA SER A 99 -6.26 -0.87 10.26
C SER A 99 -5.75 -2.29 10.11
N GLY A 100 -4.69 -2.62 10.86
CA GLY A 100 -4.12 -3.97 10.94
C GLY A 100 -5.13 -5.04 11.36
N GLN A 101 -5.99 -4.73 12.34
CA GLN A 101 -7.04 -5.64 12.80
C GLN A 101 -7.99 -6.08 11.68
N ASN A 102 -8.28 -5.21 10.72
CA ASN A 102 -9.17 -5.50 9.60
C ASN A 102 -8.41 -5.94 8.32
N GLY A 103 -7.10 -6.17 8.40
CA GLY A 103 -6.25 -6.47 7.25
C GLY A 103 -6.10 -5.31 6.26
N MET A 104 -6.52 -4.10 6.64
CA MET A 104 -6.41 -2.89 5.83
C MET A 104 -5.02 -2.27 6.02
N VAL A 105 -4.00 -2.97 5.53
CA VAL A 105 -2.59 -2.61 5.65
C VAL A 105 -1.97 -2.41 4.28
N ILE A 106 -0.95 -1.54 4.21
CA ILE A 106 -0.21 -1.30 2.98
C ILE A 106 1.25 -0.97 3.29
N GLN A 107 2.18 -1.62 2.59
CA GLN A 107 3.62 -1.41 2.77
C GLN A 107 4.05 -0.10 2.11
N GLU A 108 4.64 0.82 2.89
CA GLU A 108 5.25 2.08 2.40
C GLU A 108 4.42 2.84 1.33
N PRO A 109 3.13 3.12 1.58
CA PRO A 109 2.27 3.79 0.61
C PRO A 109 2.76 5.19 0.27
N GLN A 110 2.41 5.61 -0.94
CA GLN A 110 2.60 6.99 -1.40
C GLN A 110 1.37 7.41 -2.20
N LEU A 111 0.82 8.58 -1.89
CA LEU A 111 -0.25 9.20 -2.66
C LEU A 111 0.30 10.39 -3.41
N ILE A 112 0.21 10.36 -4.73
CA ILE A 112 0.72 11.41 -5.63
C ILE A 112 -0.45 11.92 -6.47
N VAL A 113 -0.50 13.24 -6.69
CA VAL A 113 -1.42 13.80 -7.68
C VAL A 113 -0.76 13.74 -9.04
N ASP A 114 -1.43 13.08 -9.99
CA ASP A 114 -0.94 13.02 -11.36
C ASP A 114 -0.78 14.43 -11.95
N GLY A 115 0.30 14.64 -12.70
CA GLY A 115 0.63 15.92 -13.33
C GLY A 115 1.10 17.06 -12.41
N MET A 116 0.95 16.97 -11.08
CA MET A 116 1.37 18.04 -10.16
C MET A 116 2.77 17.83 -9.56
N GLY A 117 3.35 16.63 -9.70
CA GLY A 117 4.70 16.32 -9.23
C GLY A 117 4.88 16.37 -7.70
N THR A 118 3.78 16.46 -6.95
CA THR A 118 3.76 16.55 -5.49
C THR A 118 3.10 15.32 -4.87
N SER A 119 3.70 14.80 -3.79
CA SER A 119 3.11 13.76 -2.95
C SER A 119 2.15 14.41 -1.94
N LEU A 120 0.90 13.97 -1.88
CA LEU A 120 -0.04 14.37 -0.83
C LEU A 120 0.23 13.61 0.48
N PHE A 121 0.74 12.40 0.36
CA PHE A 121 1.10 11.54 1.48
C PHE A 121 2.31 10.69 1.08
N ASP A 122 3.27 10.54 1.99
CA ASP A 122 4.50 9.76 1.79
C ASP A 122 4.83 8.99 3.07
N TRP A 123 4.72 7.66 3.02
CA TRP A 123 5.00 6.74 4.13
C TRP A 123 6.27 5.90 3.89
N ARG A 124 7.11 6.29 2.94
CA ARG A 124 8.31 5.50 2.59
C ARG A 124 9.30 5.47 3.76
N GLY A 125 9.87 4.30 4.04
CA GLY A 125 10.81 4.08 5.13
C GLY A 125 10.18 3.93 6.52
N LEU A 126 8.85 4.05 6.65
CA LEU A 126 8.13 3.90 7.92
C LEU A 126 7.48 2.51 8.06
N GLY A 127 7.79 1.58 7.17
CA GLY A 127 7.26 0.22 7.22
C GLY A 127 5.82 0.11 6.71
N VAL A 128 5.03 -0.75 7.36
CA VAL A 128 3.64 -1.00 6.98
C VAL A 128 2.75 0.06 7.62
N LEU A 129 1.87 0.68 6.83
CA LEU A 129 0.83 1.55 7.37
C LEU A 129 -0.34 0.69 7.86
N GLY A 130 -0.74 0.89 9.11
CA GLY A 130 -1.88 0.20 9.75
C GLY A 130 -1.50 -0.85 10.78
N GLU A 131 -0.22 -1.24 10.84
CA GLU A 131 0.34 -2.13 11.85
C GLU A 131 1.75 -1.69 12.25
N ALA A 132 2.20 -2.11 13.43
CA ALA A 132 3.58 -1.92 13.88
C ALA A 132 4.05 -3.24 14.51
N ASP A 133 5.01 -3.90 13.86
CA ASP A 133 5.52 -5.23 14.19
C ASP A 133 6.79 -5.20 15.05
N GLY A 134 7.34 -4.02 15.32
CA GLY A 134 8.54 -3.85 16.11
C GLY A 134 8.59 -2.51 16.83
N PHE A 135 9.50 -2.41 17.80
CA PHE A 135 9.80 -1.15 18.46
C PHE A 135 10.56 -0.22 17.49
N THR A 136 10.62 1.08 17.80
CA THR A 136 11.48 2.06 17.10
C THR A 136 12.94 1.59 17.00
N THR A 137 13.39 0.77 17.96
CA THR A 137 14.75 0.20 17.99
C THR A 137 14.93 -1.11 17.22
N GLY A 138 13.83 -1.71 16.73
CA GLY A 138 13.82 -3.01 16.03
C GLY A 138 12.77 -3.98 16.56
N SER A 139 12.69 -5.17 15.92
CA SER A 139 11.72 -6.23 16.24
C SER A 139 11.88 -6.81 17.65
N THR A 140 13.10 -6.81 18.20
CA THR A 140 13.38 -7.27 19.55
C THR A 140 14.07 -6.17 20.35
N TYR A 141 13.59 -5.90 21.56
CA TYR A 141 14.22 -4.98 22.49
C TYR A 141 14.86 -5.72 23.66
N ASN A 142 16.14 -5.46 23.90
CA ASN A 142 16.88 -5.98 25.06
C ASN A 142 17.38 -4.80 25.90
N GLY A 143 16.91 -4.72 27.15
CA GLY A 143 17.33 -3.69 28.08
C GLY A 143 16.88 -3.98 29.50
N ARG A 144 17.53 -3.35 30.47
CA ARG A 144 17.20 -3.50 31.90
C ARG A 144 16.22 -2.42 32.33
N LEU A 145 15.27 -2.78 33.19
CA LEU A 145 14.45 -1.80 33.90
C LEU A 145 15.35 -0.95 34.81
N ASN A 146 15.07 0.35 34.90
CA ASN A 146 15.76 1.26 35.80
C ASN A 146 14.78 2.29 36.39
N PRO A 147 14.29 2.13 37.64
CA PRO A 147 14.24 0.92 38.47
C PRO A 147 13.05 0.00 38.12
N ASN A 148 11.94 0.56 37.64
CA ASN A 148 10.71 -0.20 37.30
C ASN A 148 10.24 0.08 35.86
N SER A 149 10.98 0.90 35.12
CA SER A 149 10.61 1.38 33.79
C SER A 149 11.81 1.31 32.87
N ASN A 150 11.55 1.08 31.60
CA ASN A 150 12.52 1.23 30.54
C ASN A 150 11.84 1.93 29.36
N SER A 151 12.37 3.10 28.98
CA SER A 151 11.83 3.91 27.89
C SER A 151 12.44 3.59 26.52
N GLY A 152 13.32 2.57 26.45
CA GLY A 152 13.94 2.17 25.19
C GLY A 152 13.06 1.31 24.30
N ALA A 153 11.99 0.74 24.84
CA ALA A 153 10.97 0.00 24.10
C ALA A 153 9.77 0.92 23.85
N GLY A 154 9.61 1.38 22.61
CA GLY A 154 8.50 2.25 22.22
C GLY A 154 8.14 2.04 20.75
N TRP A 155 6.94 2.46 20.38
CA TRP A 155 6.46 2.49 19.00
C TRP A 155 6.22 3.95 18.60
N ASP A 156 6.63 4.31 17.39
CA ASP A 156 6.27 5.60 16.79
C ASP A 156 4.92 5.45 16.09
N LEU A 157 3.90 6.10 16.63
CA LEU A 157 2.55 6.08 16.10
C LEU A 157 2.13 7.48 15.65
N PRO A 158 1.28 7.60 14.61
CA PRO A 158 0.63 8.87 14.28
C PRO A 158 -0.12 9.46 15.47
N SER A 159 -0.23 10.79 15.54
CA SER A 159 -0.83 11.52 16.67
C SER A 159 -2.26 11.09 17.00
N ASP A 160 -3.03 10.72 15.98
CA ASP A 160 -4.44 10.33 16.09
C ASP A 160 -4.64 8.81 15.90
N ALA A 161 -3.57 8.01 16.06
CA ALA A 161 -3.67 6.56 15.99
C ALA A 161 -4.36 5.99 17.23
N GLU A 162 -5.31 5.07 17.00
CA GLU A 162 -5.95 4.28 18.05
C GLU A 162 -5.38 2.87 18.07
N ILE A 163 -4.85 2.45 19.22
CA ILE A 163 -4.38 1.07 19.43
C ILE A 163 -5.60 0.20 19.73
N THR A 164 -6.01 -0.59 18.73
CA THR A 164 -7.15 -1.51 18.85
C THR A 164 -6.76 -2.87 19.43
N GLU A 165 -5.53 -3.31 19.15
CA GLU A 165 -4.99 -4.57 19.62
C GLU A 165 -3.48 -4.41 19.90
N MET A 166 -3.02 -4.98 21.01
CA MET A 166 -1.61 -4.99 21.41
C MET A 166 -1.25 -6.36 21.95
N VAL A 167 -0.33 -7.04 21.28
CA VAL A 167 0.23 -8.31 21.71
C VAL A 167 1.72 -8.07 22.00
N ILE A 168 2.13 -8.35 23.23
CA ILE A 168 3.53 -8.25 23.64
C ILE A 168 3.98 -9.63 24.11
N GLU A 169 5.00 -10.16 23.44
CA GLU A 169 5.73 -11.32 23.92
C GLU A 169 6.94 -10.84 24.74
N VAL A 170 7.00 -11.26 26.00
CA VAL A 170 8.10 -10.92 26.91
C VAL A 170 8.78 -12.21 27.33
N LEU A 171 10.06 -12.32 27.01
CA LEU A 171 10.92 -13.34 27.59
C LEU A 171 11.46 -12.80 28.92
N ALA A 172 11.44 -13.63 29.96
CA ALA A 172 12.08 -13.36 31.24
C ALA A 172 13.26 -14.32 31.39
N PRO A 173 14.45 -14.00 30.83
CA PRO A 173 15.57 -14.90 30.88
C PRO A 173 15.99 -15.15 32.33
N ALA A 174 16.14 -16.41 32.69
CA ALA A 174 16.68 -16.78 33.99
C ALA A 174 18.15 -16.33 34.10
N ASP A 175 18.53 -15.80 35.27
CA ASP A 175 19.91 -15.44 35.54
C ASP A 175 20.81 -16.71 35.47
N PRO A 176 21.99 -16.64 34.85
CA PRO A 176 22.89 -17.79 34.80
C PRO A 176 23.34 -18.15 36.22
N LEU A 177 23.39 -19.46 36.52
CA LEU A 177 23.91 -19.96 37.78
C LEU A 177 25.39 -19.57 37.93
N VAL A 178 25.69 -18.68 38.87
CA VAL A 178 27.06 -18.29 39.22
C VAL A 178 27.42 -18.92 40.56
N SER A 179 28.45 -19.76 40.57
CA SER A 179 29.03 -20.31 41.79
C SER A 179 30.47 -19.82 41.96
N LEU A 180 30.81 -19.33 43.15
CA LEU A 180 32.19 -18.94 43.53
C LEU A 180 33.00 -20.14 44.06
N THR A 181 32.38 -21.31 44.16
CA THR A 181 33.00 -22.58 44.52
C THR A 181 32.80 -23.59 43.40
N PRO A 182 33.64 -24.63 43.30
CA PRO A 182 33.36 -25.73 42.37
C PRO A 182 31.92 -26.23 42.57
N PHE A 183 31.13 -26.17 41.50
CA PHE A 183 29.76 -26.64 41.47
C PHE A 183 29.74 -27.97 40.72
N ASP A 184 29.16 -29.01 41.33
CA ASP A 184 29.01 -30.29 40.67
C ASP A 184 27.85 -30.21 39.68
N PHE A 185 28.17 -30.24 38.39
CA PHE A 185 27.21 -30.07 37.30
C PHE A 185 26.97 -31.43 36.64
N VAL A 186 25.96 -32.15 37.11
CA VAL A 186 25.65 -33.50 36.63
C VAL A 186 24.50 -33.44 35.64
N ILE A 187 24.80 -33.66 34.36
CA ILE A 187 23.80 -33.79 33.31
C ILE A 187 23.18 -35.18 33.39
N ARG A 188 21.86 -35.26 33.60
CA ARG A 188 21.12 -36.52 33.67
C ARG A 188 20.52 -36.92 32.33
N SER A 189 19.96 -35.95 31.61
CA SER A 189 19.36 -36.15 30.29
C SER A 189 19.43 -34.85 29.46
N SER A 190 19.33 -34.96 28.14
CA SER A 190 19.25 -33.83 27.24
C SER A 190 18.37 -34.14 26.03
N ALA A 191 17.65 -33.13 25.56
CA ALA A 191 16.82 -33.22 24.37
C ALA A 191 16.90 -31.91 23.59
N SER A 192 16.99 -31.98 22.26
CA SER A 192 17.07 -30.80 21.40
C SER A 192 15.85 -30.76 20.47
N ASN A 193 15.24 -29.60 20.33
CA ASN A 193 14.22 -29.35 19.30
C ASN A 193 14.91 -28.82 18.04
N ALA A 194 14.82 -29.57 16.94
CA ALA A 194 15.45 -29.22 15.66
C ALA A 194 14.77 -28.05 14.95
N ASP A 195 13.47 -27.82 15.19
CA ASP A 195 12.69 -26.78 14.54
C ASP A 195 12.90 -25.42 15.21
N THR A 196 12.91 -25.39 16.55
CA THR A 196 13.06 -24.14 17.32
C THR A 196 14.52 -23.84 17.70
N GLY A 197 15.42 -24.83 17.60
CA GLY A 197 16.81 -24.70 18.03
C GLY A 197 17.01 -24.63 19.55
N VAL A 198 15.96 -24.91 20.33
CA VAL A 198 16.01 -24.94 21.79
C VAL A 198 16.59 -26.26 22.29
N LEU A 199 17.49 -26.19 23.25
CA LEU A 199 18.09 -27.32 23.95
C LEU A 199 17.58 -27.39 25.39
N TYR A 200 16.95 -28.52 25.73
CA TYR A 200 16.53 -28.87 27.07
C TYR A 200 17.62 -29.70 27.75
N LEU A 201 18.10 -29.28 28.92
CA LEU A 201 19.04 -30.05 29.74
C LEU A 201 18.47 -30.30 31.13
N ALA A 202 18.43 -31.57 31.52
CA ALA A 202 18.18 -31.98 32.90
C ALA A 202 19.53 -32.04 33.63
N VAL A 203 19.72 -31.16 34.60
CA VAL A 203 20.97 -31.03 35.36
C VAL A 203 20.66 -31.02 36.83
N ASN A 204 21.31 -31.89 37.61
CA ASN A 204 21.06 -32.02 39.04
C ASN A 204 19.56 -32.20 39.35
N ASN A 205 18.93 -31.16 39.93
CA ASN A 205 17.51 -31.09 40.25
C ASN A 205 16.75 -30.04 39.41
N GLN A 206 17.32 -29.59 38.30
CA GLN A 206 16.80 -28.50 37.48
C GLN A 206 16.66 -28.91 36.01
N LEU A 207 15.76 -28.24 35.30
CA LEU A 207 15.61 -28.30 33.84
C LEU A 207 15.95 -26.94 33.26
N LEU A 208 16.99 -26.89 32.43
CA LEU A 208 17.46 -25.68 31.77
C LEU A 208 17.00 -25.67 30.32
N LEU A 209 16.42 -24.56 29.88
CA LEU A 209 16.10 -24.28 28.49
C LEU A 209 17.18 -23.33 27.95
N LEU A 210 17.94 -23.78 26.95
CA LEU A 210 19.00 -23.02 26.32
C LEU A 210 18.69 -22.77 24.85
N SER A 211 19.09 -21.61 24.33
CA SER A 211 19.16 -21.37 22.88
C SER A 211 20.40 -20.57 22.55
N ALA A 212 21.13 -21.01 21.53
CA ALA A 212 22.31 -20.30 21.03
C ALA A 212 21.96 -19.00 20.29
N ALA A 213 20.68 -18.79 19.94
CA ALA A 213 20.20 -17.57 19.30
C ALA A 213 19.87 -16.46 20.32
N ASN A 214 19.80 -16.79 21.62
CA ASN A 214 19.40 -15.86 22.66
C ASN A 214 20.63 -15.35 23.45
N ALA A 215 20.55 -14.09 23.91
CA ALA A 215 21.55 -13.49 24.77
C ALA A 215 20.83 -12.85 25.98
N PRO A 216 20.83 -13.50 27.16
CA PRO A 216 21.63 -14.67 27.55
C PRO A 216 21.15 -15.99 26.90
N ASN A 217 22.06 -16.97 26.80
CA ASN A 217 21.77 -18.27 26.19
C ASN A 217 20.76 -19.10 27.00
N VAL A 218 20.61 -18.82 28.29
CA VAL A 218 19.61 -19.46 29.15
C VAL A 218 18.29 -18.72 28.97
N ILE A 219 17.28 -19.43 28.47
CA ILE A 219 15.92 -18.91 28.33
C ILE A 219 15.21 -19.03 29.67
N ASP A 220 15.23 -20.21 30.27
CA ASP A 220 14.46 -20.51 31.48
C ASP A 220 15.11 -21.63 32.29
N VAL A 221 14.77 -21.67 33.58
CA VAL A 221 15.21 -22.71 34.52
C VAL A 221 14.03 -23.13 35.38
N TYR A 222 13.64 -24.39 35.27
CA TYR A 222 12.65 -25.01 36.15
C TYR A 222 13.34 -25.77 37.26
N ASP A 223 12.85 -25.57 38.48
CA ASP A 223 13.35 -26.25 39.67
C ASP A 223 12.46 -27.46 40.00
N PHE A 224 13.11 -28.62 40.16
CA PHE A 224 12.51 -29.91 40.51
C PHE A 224 13.14 -30.48 41.79
N GLU A 225 13.62 -29.61 42.70
CA GLU A 225 14.14 -30.03 44.01
C GLU A 225 13.13 -30.88 44.80
N ASN A 226 11.82 -30.62 44.68
CA ASN A 226 10.78 -31.37 45.39
C ASN A 226 10.47 -32.73 44.73
N GLU A 227 10.94 -32.95 43.51
CA GLU A 227 10.65 -34.10 42.65
C GLU A 227 11.90 -34.98 42.41
N GLU A 228 12.96 -34.79 43.21
CA GLU A 228 14.26 -35.47 43.06
C GLU A 228 14.97 -35.22 41.71
N GLY A 229 14.53 -34.19 40.98
CA GLY A 229 15.09 -33.78 39.71
C GLY A 229 14.55 -34.56 38.50
N VAL A 230 14.86 -34.05 37.32
CA VAL A 230 14.49 -34.71 36.06
C VAL A 230 15.45 -35.87 35.79
N VAL A 231 14.91 -37.09 35.77
CA VAL A 231 15.70 -38.32 35.52
C VAL A 231 15.92 -38.55 34.04
N ASP A 232 14.87 -38.35 33.23
CA ASP A 232 14.91 -38.54 31.79
C ASP A 232 13.99 -37.54 31.08
N MET A 233 14.28 -37.26 29.82
CA MET A 233 13.52 -36.34 28.98
C MET A 233 13.39 -36.93 27.58
N VAL A 234 12.18 -36.84 27.04
CA VAL A 234 11.90 -37.20 25.67
C VAL A 234 11.15 -36.04 25.03
N MET A 235 11.67 -35.54 23.92
CA MET A 235 10.98 -34.54 23.11
C MET A 235 9.87 -35.22 22.33
N ASP A 236 8.63 -34.76 22.49
CA ASP A 236 7.54 -35.18 21.62
C ASP A 236 7.70 -34.52 20.24
N THR A 237 7.78 -35.35 19.20
CA THR A 237 7.93 -34.91 17.81
C THR A 237 6.60 -34.84 17.06
N ASN A 238 5.48 -35.20 17.70
CA ASN A 238 4.16 -35.25 17.07
C ASN A 238 3.24 -34.07 17.45
N GLY A 239 3.75 -33.09 18.18
CA GLY A 239 3.13 -31.77 18.31
C GLY A 239 2.28 -31.56 19.56
N GLY A 240 2.53 -30.41 20.19
CA GLY A 240 1.55 -29.58 20.87
C GLY A 240 1.52 -28.22 20.20
#